data_AF-A0A2P9H697-F1
#
_entry.id   AF-A0A2P9H697-F1
#
_cell.length_a   1.000
_cell.length_b   1.000
_cell.length_c   1.000
_cell.angle_alpha   90.00
_cell.angle_beta   90.00
_cell.angle_gamma   90.00
#
_symmetry.space_group_name_H-M   'P 1'
#
loop_
_entity.id
_entity.type
_entity.pdbx_description
1 polymer ?
#
loop_
_entity_poly.entity_id
_entity_poly.type
_entity_poly.pdbx_seq_one_letter_code
_entity_poly.pdbx_strand_id
1 'polypeptide(L)'
;MDSATLRMLIELAKARSDAAQARYAGLQRSVEQARAHLNVLRDYAKEYDDRARCRPGDSRDPSAERNLQAFLTRLQHAVDSQLHEVAVRENAAAKASSDLALCLRKHKSLETLALRRIERERRIEAHRDQKTTDEFSQRSHERATNVGLNQSAINAGREP
;
A
#
# COMPACT_ATOMS: atom_id res chain seq x y z
N MET A 1 14.26 8.99 -19.54
CA MET A 1 12.93 9.29 -18.97
C MET A 1 13.06 10.59 -18.20
N ASP A 2 12.18 11.55 -18.48
CA ASP A 2 12.23 12.89 -17.87
C ASP A 2 11.68 12.89 -16.42
N SER A 3 12.11 13.85 -15.60
CA SER A 3 11.70 14.01 -14.19
C SER A 3 10.19 14.16 -14.06
N ALA A 4 9.57 14.91 -14.97
CA ALA A 4 8.13 15.10 -15.04
C ALA A 4 7.39 13.77 -15.33
N THR A 5 7.91 12.97 -16.27
CA THR A 5 7.35 11.64 -16.58
C THR A 5 7.42 10.70 -15.38
N LEU A 6 8.55 10.68 -14.66
CA LEU A 6 8.70 9.83 -13.47
C LEU A 6 7.73 10.22 -12.35
N ARG A 7 7.55 11.53 -12.11
CA ARG A 7 6.57 12.04 -11.14
C ARG A 7 5.16 11.62 -11.51
N MET A 8 4.77 11.76 -12.77
CA MET A 8 3.46 11.32 -13.26
C MET A 8 3.24 9.81 -13.06
N LEU A 9 4.27 8.99 -13.30
CA LEU A 9 4.20 7.54 -13.08
C LEU A 9 4.05 7.18 -11.60
N ILE A 10 4.66 7.94 -10.69
CA ILE A 10 4.50 7.76 -9.24
C ILE A 10 3.07 8.08 -8.83
N GLU A 11 2.52 9.22 -9.24
CA GLU A 11 1.13 9.58 -8.93
C GLU A 11 0.14 8.54 -9.47
N LEU A 12 0.35 8.04 -10.69
CA LEU A 12 -0.47 6.96 -11.24
C LEU A 12 -0.35 5.66 -10.43
N ALA A 13 0.86 5.30 -10.00
CA ALA A 13 1.09 4.10 -9.19
C ALA A 13 0.48 4.24 -7.79
N LYS A 14 0.52 5.44 -7.20
CA LYS A 14 -0.13 5.79 -5.94
C LYS A 14 -1.65 5.63 -6.06
N ALA A 15 -2.26 6.29 -7.04
CA ALA A 15 -3.70 6.19 -7.29
C ALA A 15 -4.17 4.74 -7.50
N ARG A 16 -3.38 3.92 -8.19
CA ARG A 16 -3.65 2.48 -8.35
C ARG A 16 -3.55 1.70 -7.04
N SER A 17 -2.59 2.06 -6.19
CA SER A 17 -2.42 1.43 -4.87
C SER A 17 -3.59 1.78 -3.95
N ASP A 18 -4.00 3.05 -3.94
CA ASP A 18 -5.15 3.53 -3.15
C ASP A 18 -6.46 2.85 -3.60
N ALA A 19 -6.68 2.73 -4.91
CA ALA A 19 -7.82 2.01 -5.45
C ALA A 19 -7.80 0.50 -5.10
N ALA A 20 -6.62 -0.14 -5.16
CA ALA A 20 -6.48 -1.54 -4.74
C ALA A 20 -6.73 -1.72 -3.24
N GLN A 21 -6.30 -0.76 -2.41
CA GLN A 21 -6.52 -0.77 -0.97
C GLN A 21 -8.00 -0.61 -0.63
N ALA A 22 -8.69 0.32 -1.29
CA ALA A 22 -10.13 0.51 -1.13
C ALA A 22 -10.91 -0.75 -1.53
N ARG A 23 -10.52 -1.40 -2.65
CA ARG A 23 -11.12 -2.67 -3.09
C ARG A 23 -10.91 -3.78 -2.07
N TYR A 24 -9.68 -3.95 -1.58
CA TYR A 24 -9.37 -4.96 -0.55
C TYR A 24 -10.17 -4.72 0.73
N ALA A 25 -10.26 -3.48 1.21
CA ALA A 25 -11.05 -3.14 2.38
C ALA A 25 -12.54 -3.42 2.19
N GLY A 26 -13.10 -3.16 1.00
CA GLY A 26 -14.48 -3.51 0.67
C GLY A 26 -14.74 -5.02 0.71
N LEU A 27 -13.82 -5.80 0.17
CA LEU A 27 -13.91 -7.27 0.20
C LEU A 27 -13.78 -7.83 1.61
N GLN A 28 -12.89 -7.28 2.44
CA GLN A 28 -12.77 -7.67 3.85
C GLN A 28 -14.09 -7.44 4.62
N ARG A 29 -14.71 -6.26 4.46
CA ARG A 29 -16.04 -6.01 5.05
C ARG A 29 -17.10 -7.00 4.56
N SER A 30 -17.06 -7.37 3.28
CA SER A 30 -17.98 -8.37 2.71
C SER A 30 -17.77 -9.76 3.31
N VAL A 31 -16.53 -10.15 3.60
CA VAL A 31 -16.19 -11.39 4.32
C VAL A 31 -16.71 -11.35 5.75
N GLU A 32 -16.48 -10.25 6.47
CA GLU A 32 -16.98 -10.06 7.84
C GLU A 32 -18.50 -10.18 7.92
N GLN A 33 -19.22 -9.55 6.98
CA GLN A 33 -20.67 -9.65 6.88
C GLN A 33 -21.14 -11.08 6.60
N ALA A 34 -20.47 -11.80 5.70
CA ALA A 34 -20.79 -13.20 5.40
C ALA A 34 -20.60 -14.11 6.61
N ARG A 35 -19.51 -13.91 7.35
CA ARG A 35 -19.19 -14.65 8.57
C ARG A 35 -20.18 -14.33 9.69
N ALA A 36 -20.57 -13.07 9.83
CA ALA A 36 -21.61 -12.67 10.79
C ALA A 36 -22.94 -13.37 10.48
N HIS A 37 -23.36 -13.42 9.22
CA HIS A 37 -24.57 -14.15 8.83
C HIS A 37 -24.46 -15.66 9.11
N LEU A 38 -23.31 -16.26 8.80
CA LEU A 38 -23.05 -17.67 9.13
C LEU A 38 -23.17 -17.95 10.64
N ASN A 39 -22.64 -17.05 11.48
CA ASN A 39 -22.75 -17.18 12.92
C ASN A 39 -24.20 -17.12 13.38
N VAL A 40 -25.00 -16.19 12.84
CA VAL A 40 -26.44 -16.11 13.13
C VAL A 40 -27.14 -17.44 12.80
N LEU A 41 -26.86 -18.04 11.64
CA LEU A 41 -27.45 -19.33 11.26
C LEU A 41 -27.03 -20.47 12.21
N ARG A 42 -25.78 -20.47 12.65
CA ARG A 42 -25.25 -21.46 13.60
C ARG A 42 -25.83 -21.30 15.00
N ASP A 43 -25.97 -20.07 15.47
CA ASP A 43 -26.57 -19.76 16.76
C ASP A 43 -28.05 -20.17 16.76
N TYR A 44 -28.76 -19.89 15.66
CA TYR A 44 -30.14 -20.33 15.48
C TYR A 44 -30.26 -21.87 15.50
N ALA A 45 -29.36 -22.58 14.82
CA ALA A 45 -29.32 -24.05 14.85
C ALA A 45 -29.10 -24.59 16.27
N LYS A 46 -28.17 -23.99 17.01
CA LYS A 46 -27.84 -24.38 18.39
C LYS A 46 -28.99 -24.13 19.36
N GLU A 47 -29.56 -22.92 19.35
CA GLU A 47 -30.72 -22.59 20.19
C GLU A 47 -31.88 -23.55 19.93
N TYR A 48 -32.04 -23.96 18.68
CA TYR A 48 -33.09 -24.88 18.30
C TYR A 48 -32.87 -26.28 18.87
N ASP A 49 -31.65 -26.83 18.75
CA ASP A 49 -31.27 -28.13 19.34
C ASP A 49 -31.49 -28.15 20.86
N ASP A 50 -31.15 -27.06 21.54
CA ASP A 50 -31.35 -26.92 22.98
C ASP A 50 -32.85 -26.94 23.34
N ARG A 51 -33.70 -26.23 22.59
CA ARG A 51 -35.17 -26.23 22.79
C ARG A 51 -35.78 -27.60 22.50
N ALA A 52 -35.27 -28.33 21.51
CA ALA A 52 -35.75 -29.66 21.15
C ALA A 52 -35.45 -30.71 22.24
N ARG A 53 -34.34 -30.56 22.97
CA ARG A 53 -33.96 -31.42 24.12
C ARG A 53 -34.77 -31.13 25.38
N CYS A 54 -35.22 -29.89 25.57
CA CYS A 54 -35.92 -29.45 26.78
C CYS A 54 -37.44 -29.70 26.79
N ARG A 55 -38.05 -30.29 25.76
CA ARG A 55 -39.49 -30.66 25.76
C ARG A 55 -39.69 -32.04 26.42
N PRO A 56 -40.32 -32.13 27.61
CA PRO A 56 -40.66 -33.42 28.22
C PRO A 56 -41.74 -34.12 27.40
N GLY A 57 -41.64 -35.44 27.30
CA GLY A 57 -42.53 -36.26 26.49
C GLY A 57 -43.98 -36.22 26.98
N ASP A 58 -44.88 -35.86 26.08
CA ASP A 58 -46.09 -36.64 25.83
C ASP A 58 -46.70 -36.22 24.48
N SER A 59 -46.96 -37.19 23.60
CA SER A 59 -47.56 -37.01 22.26
C SER A 59 -46.92 -35.96 21.35
N ARG A 60 -45.80 -36.30 20.69
CA ARG A 60 -45.35 -35.55 19.50
C ARG A 60 -46.34 -35.80 18.37
N ASP A 61 -47.05 -34.75 17.93
CA ASP A 61 -47.80 -34.77 16.67
C ASP A 61 -46.84 -35.16 15.52
N PRO A 62 -47.10 -36.27 14.79
CA PRO A 62 -46.28 -36.69 13.66
C PRO A 62 -46.11 -35.61 12.59
N SER A 63 -47.08 -34.70 12.45
CA SER A 63 -47.03 -33.58 11.52
C SER A 63 -46.04 -32.51 11.98
N ALA A 64 -46.02 -32.21 13.28
CA ALA A 64 -45.05 -31.30 13.87
C ALA A 64 -43.61 -31.81 13.75
N GLU A 65 -43.40 -33.13 13.92
CA GLU A 65 -42.08 -33.75 13.76
C GLU A 65 -41.61 -33.71 12.29
N ARG A 66 -42.49 -33.95 11.32
CA ARG A 66 -42.15 -33.82 9.89
C ARG A 66 -41.80 -32.38 9.50
N ASN A 67 -42.59 -31.41 9.96
CA ASN A 67 -42.33 -29.99 9.71
C ASN A 67 -40.98 -29.55 10.29
N LEU A 68 -40.66 -30.08 11.48
CA LEU A 68 -39.37 -29.89 12.11
C LEU A 68 -38.21 -30.43 11.25
N GLN A 69 -38.25 -31.70 10.86
CA GLN A 69 -37.20 -32.30 10.04
C GLN A 69 -37.01 -31.54 8.72
N ALA A 70 -38.10 -31.08 8.09
CA ALA A 70 -38.05 -30.25 6.90
C ALA A 70 -37.39 -28.88 7.15
N PHE A 71 -37.66 -28.25 8.29
CA PHE A 71 -37.02 -27.00 8.67
C PHE A 71 -35.51 -27.16 8.91
N LEU A 72 -35.10 -28.20 9.65
CA LEU A 72 -33.67 -28.47 9.91
C LEU A 72 -32.90 -28.74 8.63
N THR A 73 -33.51 -29.49 7.71
CA THR A 73 -32.91 -29.74 6.38
C THR A 73 -32.68 -28.43 5.63
N ARG A 74 -33.66 -27.51 5.64
CA ARG A 74 -33.51 -26.18 5.02
C ARG A 74 -32.44 -25.33 5.71
N LEU A 75 -32.38 -25.36 7.04
CA LEU A 75 -31.39 -24.63 7.82
C LEU A 75 -29.97 -25.13 7.51
N GLN A 76 -29.77 -26.45 7.42
CA GLN A 76 -28.50 -27.04 7.04
C GLN A 76 -28.09 -26.61 5.63
N HIS A 77 -29.00 -26.68 4.66
CA HIS A 77 -28.73 -26.18 3.31
C HIS A 77 -28.37 -24.69 3.28
N ALA A 78 -29.00 -23.86 4.12
CA ALA A 78 -28.67 -22.46 4.24
C ALA A 78 -27.27 -22.25 4.84
N VAL A 79 -26.89 -23.02 5.86
CA VAL A 79 -25.54 -22.99 6.46
C VAL A 79 -24.49 -23.41 5.43
N ASP A 80 -24.71 -24.49 4.70
CA ASP A 80 -23.78 -24.98 3.68
C ASP A 80 -23.61 -23.95 2.55
N SER A 81 -24.72 -23.34 2.12
CA SER A 81 -24.69 -22.26 1.13
C SER A 81 -23.92 -21.04 1.64
N GLN A 82 -24.13 -20.65 2.90
CA GLN A 82 -23.44 -19.52 3.51
C GLN A 82 -21.95 -19.80 3.71
N LEU A 83 -21.56 -21.04 4.04
CA LEU A 83 -20.17 -21.47 4.11
C LEU A 83 -19.48 -21.34 2.75
N HIS A 84 -20.14 -21.77 1.69
CA HIS A 84 -19.62 -21.61 0.33
C HIS A 84 -19.44 -20.13 -0.02
N GLU A 85 -20.41 -19.28 0.32
CA GLU A 85 -20.33 -17.84 0.08
C GLU A 85 -19.17 -17.19 0.84
N VAL A 86 -18.96 -17.54 2.11
CA VAL A 86 -17.80 -17.09 2.91
C VAL A 86 -16.50 -17.48 2.20
N ALA A 87 -16.37 -18.73 1.76
CA ALA A 87 -15.15 -19.20 1.08
C ALA A 87 -14.89 -18.45 -0.25
N VAL A 88 -15.94 -18.18 -1.04
CA VAL A 88 -15.83 -17.40 -2.27
C VAL A 88 -15.34 -15.98 -2.00
N ARG A 89 -15.92 -15.31 -0.99
CA ARG A 89 -15.54 -13.94 -0.60
C ARG A 89 -14.12 -13.88 -0.02
N GLU A 90 -13.72 -14.87 0.77
CA GLU A 90 -12.37 -14.99 1.32
C GLU A 90 -11.33 -15.16 0.20
N ASN A 91 -11.62 -16.01 -0.78
CA ASN A 91 -10.75 -16.18 -1.94
C ASN A 91 -10.63 -14.87 -2.75
N ALA A 92 -11.74 -14.15 -2.95
CA ALA A 92 -11.71 -12.84 -3.59
C ALA A 92 -10.85 -11.81 -2.80
N ALA A 93 -10.99 -11.77 -1.47
CA ALA A 93 -10.18 -10.92 -0.61
C ALA A 93 -8.70 -11.28 -0.66
N ALA A 94 -8.35 -12.58 -0.70
CA ALA A 94 -6.97 -13.04 -0.82
C ALA A 94 -6.33 -12.63 -2.16
N LYS A 95 -7.07 -12.74 -3.27
CA LYS A 95 -6.63 -12.23 -4.58
C LYS A 95 -6.42 -10.72 -4.55
N ALA A 96 -7.35 -9.96 -3.99
CA ALA A 96 -7.23 -8.51 -3.86
C ALA A 96 -6.05 -8.09 -2.96
N SER A 97 -5.75 -8.86 -1.92
CA SER A 97 -4.56 -8.64 -1.08
C SER A 97 -3.26 -8.80 -1.88
N SER A 98 -3.20 -9.85 -2.70
CA SER A 98 -2.04 -10.11 -3.58
C SER A 98 -1.85 -8.99 -4.61
N ASP A 99 -2.95 -8.51 -5.22
CA ASP A 99 -2.94 -7.37 -6.14
C ASP A 99 -2.45 -6.09 -5.43
N LEU A 100 -2.96 -5.81 -4.23
CA LEU A 100 -2.55 -4.66 -3.44
C LEU A 100 -1.04 -4.70 -3.15
N ALA A 101 -0.51 -5.86 -2.76
CA ALA A 101 0.91 -6.04 -2.55
C ALA A 101 1.74 -5.78 -3.83
N LEU A 102 1.25 -6.18 -5.01
CA LEU A 102 1.90 -5.86 -6.28
C LEU A 102 1.89 -4.36 -6.58
N CYS A 103 0.75 -3.69 -6.41
CA CYS A 103 0.62 -2.24 -6.61
C CYS A 103 1.58 -1.46 -5.69
N LEU A 104 1.60 -1.80 -4.40
CA LEU A 104 2.47 -1.16 -3.41
C LEU A 104 3.96 -1.39 -3.73
N ARG A 105 4.35 -2.61 -4.12
CA ARG A 105 5.74 -2.89 -4.55
C ARG A 105 6.13 -2.03 -5.75
N LYS A 106 5.25 -1.91 -6.75
CA LYS A 106 5.50 -1.08 -7.94
C LYS A 106 5.62 0.40 -7.56
N HIS A 107 4.72 0.92 -6.74
CA HIS A 107 4.77 2.29 -6.26
C HIS A 107 6.10 2.59 -5.55
N LYS A 108 6.48 1.76 -4.55
CA LYS A 108 7.74 1.90 -3.80
C LYS A 108 8.98 1.83 -4.68
N SER A 109 8.95 0.99 -5.73
CA SER A 109 10.06 0.90 -6.68
C SER A 109 10.26 2.20 -7.48
N LEU A 110 9.17 2.87 -7.86
CA LEU A 110 9.22 4.15 -8.57
C LEU A 110 9.67 5.29 -7.66
N GLU A 111 9.19 5.33 -6.41
CA GLU A 111 9.69 6.28 -5.40
C GLU A 111 11.19 6.12 -5.18
N THR A 112 11.67 4.88 -5.03
CA THR A 112 13.10 4.60 -4.86
C THR A 112 13.91 5.08 -6.07
N LEU A 113 13.41 4.87 -7.28
CA LEU A 113 14.05 5.36 -8.50
C LEU A 113 14.12 6.88 -8.54
N ALA A 114 13.06 7.57 -8.13
CA ALA A 114 13.02 9.04 -8.08
C ALA A 114 14.01 9.60 -7.05
N LEU A 115 14.07 9.01 -5.84
CA LEU A 115 15.03 9.40 -4.81
C LEU A 115 16.48 9.26 -5.31
N ARG A 116 16.81 8.14 -5.97
CA ARG A 116 18.14 7.92 -6.56
C ARG A 116 18.48 8.94 -7.64
N ARG A 117 17.49 9.41 -8.40
CA ARG A 117 17.68 10.42 -9.44
C ARG A 117 17.96 11.79 -8.84
N ILE A 118 17.16 12.21 -7.84
CA ILE A 118 17.37 13.46 -7.09
C ILE A 118 18.77 13.48 -6.47
N GLU A 119 19.18 12.38 -5.84
CA GLU A 119 20.51 12.25 -5.24
C GLU A 119 21.63 12.37 -6.28
N ARG A 120 21.46 11.77 -7.46
CA ARG A 120 22.42 11.89 -8.55
C ARG A 120 22.50 13.33 -9.08
N GLU A 121 21.37 13.99 -9.26
CA GLU A 121 21.31 15.38 -9.73
C GLU A 121 21.99 16.32 -8.74
N ARG A 122 21.72 16.17 -7.44
CA ARG A 122 22.40 16.92 -6.37
C ARG A 122 23.92 16.75 -6.38
N ARG A 123 24.41 15.52 -6.61
CA ARG A 123 25.86 15.26 -6.71
C ARG A 123 26.48 15.95 -7.92
N ILE A 124 25.79 15.95 -9.05
CA ILE A 124 26.26 16.62 -10.27
C ILE A 124 26.30 18.14 -10.07
N GLU A 125 25.26 18.71 -9.45
CA GLU A 125 25.22 20.14 -9.11
C GLU A 125 26.33 20.51 -8.11
N ALA A 126 26.49 19.77 -7.02
CA ALA A 126 27.56 20.02 -6.05
C ALA A 126 28.96 19.98 -6.69
N HIS A 127 29.22 19.03 -7.60
CA HIS A 127 30.49 18.98 -8.33
C HIS A 127 30.66 20.18 -9.29
N ARG A 128 29.58 20.67 -9.91
CA ARG A 128 29.63 21.86 -10.76
C ARG A 128 29.92 23.11 -9.94
N ASP A 129 29.25 23.27 -8.80
CA ASP A 129 29.41 24.40 -7.89
C ASP A 129 30.82 24.43 -7.27
N GLN A 130 31.35 23.27 -6.91
CA GLN A 130 32.74 23.16 -6.44
C GLN A 130 33.72 23.61 -7.52
N LYS A 131 33.55 23.11 -8.76
CA LYS A 131 34.43 23.48 -9.88
C LYS A 131 34.40 24.99 -10.18
N THR A 132 33.22 25.61 -10.20
CA THR A 132 33.10 27.06 -10.43
C THR A 132 33.73 27.88 -9.31
N THR A 133 33.59 27.43 -8.06
CA THR A 133 34.21 28.06 -6.88
C THR A 133 35.74 27.97 -6.92
N ASP A 134 36.28 26.82 -7.32
CA ASP A 134 37.72 26.59 -7.45
C ASP A 134 38.30 27.46 -8.58
N GLU A 135 37.64 27.53 -9.74
CA GLU A 135 38.05 28.38 -10.86
C GLU A 135 38.05 29.87 -10.48
N PHE A 136 37.04 30.33 -9.72
CA PHE A 136 36.98 31.71 -9.25
C PHE A 136 38.09 32.03 -8.23
N SER A 137 38.36 31.10 -7.31
CA SER A 137 39.43 31.21 -6.32
C SER A 137 40.80 31.27 -6.98
N GLN A 138 41.07 30.39 -7.95
CA GLN A 138 42.31 30.38 -8.73
C GLN A 138 42.51 31.70 -9.50
N ARG A 139 41.49 32.18 -10.22
CA ARG A 139 41.57 33.46 -10.94
C ARG A 139 41.78 34.66 -10.01
N SER A 140 41.17 34.64 -8.84
CA SER A 140 41.34 35.70 -7.84
C SER A 140 42.75 35.69 -7.25
N HIS A 141 43.28 34.50 -6.96
CA HIS A 141 44.65 34.32 -6.50
C HIS A 141 45.67 34.74 -7.57
N GLU A 142 45.49 34.32 -8.83
CA GLU A 142 46.34 34.73 -9.96
C GLU A 142 46.37 36.25 -10.11
N ARG A 143 45.21 36.92 -10.05
CA ARG A 143 45.14 38.39 -10.07
C ARG A 143 45.89 39.03 -8.91
N ALA A 144 45.71 38.52 -7.69
CA ALA A 144 46.41 39.04 -6.52
C ALA A 144 47.93 38.88 -6.64
N THR A 145 48.41 37.72 -7.10
CA THR A 145 49.84 37.47 -7.33
C THR A 145 50.41 38.37 -8.42
N ASN A 146 49.66 38.59 -9.50
CA ASN A 146 50.12 39.41 -10.62
C ASN A 146 50.17 40.90 -10.27
N VAL A 147 49.22 41.39 -9.45
CA VAL A 147 49.27 42.76 -8.90
C VAL A 147 50.47 42.94 -7.97
N GLY A 148 50.76 41.96 -7.09
CA GLY A 148 51.92 42.00 -6.21
C GLY A 148 53.26 42.03 -6.97
N LEU A 149 53.41 41.20 -8.01
CA LEU A 149 54.59 41.18 -8.87
C LEU A 149 54.79 42.51 -9.62
N ASN A 150 53.70 43.10 -10.12
CA ASN A 150 53.75 44.37 -10.82
C ASN A 150 54.11 45.54 -9.88
N GLN A 151 53.65 45.50 -8.62
CA GLN A 151 54.01 46.51 -7.60
C GLN A 151 55.47 46.40 -7.13
N SER A 152 56.00 45.18 -7.02
CA SER A 152 57.42 44.96 -6.73
C SER A 152 58.34 45.42 -7.87
N ALA A 153 57.94 45.21 -9.13
CA ALA A 153 58.69 45.70 -10.29
C ALA A 153 58.69 47.24 -10.40
N ILE A 154 57.60 47.90 -10.02
CA ILE A 154 57.51 49.38 -10.00
C ILE A 154 58.37 49.98 -8.88
N ASN A 155 58.49 49.32 -7.72
CA ASN A 155 59.37 49.78 -6.63
C ASN A 155 60.85 49.52 -6.89
N ALA A 156 61.21 48.43 -7.60
CA ALA A 156 62.61 48.12 -7.94
C ALA A 156 63.21 49.06 -9.02
N GLY A 157 62.37 49.77 -9.78
CA GLY A 157 62.80 50.80 -10.74
C GLY A 157 62.89 52.21 -10.14
N ARG A 158 62.68 52.35 -8.84
CA ARG A 158 62.65 53.63 -8.12
C ARG A 158 63.53 53.56 -6.86
N GLU A 159 64.80 53.24 -7.04
CA GLU A 159 65.83 53.63 -6.07
C GLU A 159 66.65 54.80 -6.65
N PRO A 160 67.08 55.76 -5.81
CA PRO A 160 67.60 57.07 -6.21
C PRO A 160 68.95 57.04 -6.93
#